data_AF-A0A2V7VRS9-F1
#
_entry.id   AF-A0A2V7VRS9-F1
#
_cell.length_a   1.000
_cell.length_b   1.000
_cell.length_c   1.000
_cell.angle_alpha   90.00
_cell.angle_beta   90.00
_cell.angle_gamma   90.00
#
_symmetry.space_group_name_H-M   'P 1'
#
loop_
_entity.id
_entity.type
_entity.pdbx_description
1 polymer ?
#
loop_
_entity_poly.entity_id
_entity_poly.type
_entity_poly.pdbx_seq_one_letter_code
_entity_poly.pdbx_strand_id
1 'polypeptide(L)'
;MRLTSGYELSLDGDLLGVLEALYREVTLKHELRVSFEDMMREIQALVDQMDEEDRKRYLVESLFLNSVTYENEMLDAYMRRLTAGKKKGRGRAAGRSV
;
A
#
# COMPACT_ATOMS: atom_id res chain seq x y z
N MET A 1 4.46 -17.16 -13.82
CA MET A 1 5.43 -16.05 -13.77
C MET A 1 6.55 -16.42 -12.81
N ARG A 2 7.75 -15.85 -12.96
CA ARG A 2 8.85 -16.13 -12.03
C ARG A 2 9.47 -14.84 -11.51
N LEU A 3 9.61 -14.74 -10.20
CA LEU A 3 10.33 -13.66 -9.53
C LEU A 3 11.84 -13.91 -9.59
N THR A 4 12.66 -12.91 -9.27
CA THR A 4 14.12 -13.02 -9.36
C THR A 4 14.73 -14.08 -8.41
N SER A 5 14.03 -14.49 -7.35
CA SER A 5 14.41 -15.65 -6.51
C SER A 5 14.20 -17.01 -7.16
N GLY A 6 13.43 -17.06 -8.25
CA GLY A 6 12.91 -18.31 -8.77
C GLY A 6 11.55 -18.70 -8.19
N TYR A 7 10.94 -17.91 -7.30
CA TYR A 7 9.58 -18.16 -6.81
C TYR A 7 8.60 -18.13 -7.99
N GLU A 8 7.80 -19.19 -8.12
CA GLU A 8 6.76 -19.29 -9.14
C GLU A 8 5.48 -18.64 -8.64
N LEU A 9 5.00 -17.68 -9.42
CA LEU A 9 3.76 -16.95 -9.19
C LEU A 9 2.74 -17.37 -10.24
N SER A 10 1.57 -17.80 -9.77
CA SER A 10 0.39 -18.02 -10.61
C SER A 10 -0.35 -16.70 -10.80
N LEU A 11 -0.79 -16.42 -12.03
CA LEU A 11 -1.65 -15.27 -12.33
C LEU A 11 -3.10 -15.75 -12.39
N ASP A 12 -3.67 -16.03 -11.24
CA ASP A 12 -5.06 -16.50 -11.08
C ASP A 12 -6.08 -15.36 -10.91
N GLY A 13 -5.62 -14.11 -11.02
CA GLY A 13 -6.44 -12.92 -10.80
C GLY A 13 -6.50 -12.48 -9.34
N ASP A 14 -5.64 -13.01 -8.46
CA ASP A 14 -5.52 -12.53 -7.09
C ASP A 14 -4.35 -11.54 -6.95
N LEU A 15 -4.65 -10.24 -7.05
CA LEU A 15 -3.66 -9.19 -6.82
C LEU A 15 -3.03 -9.23 -5.41
N LEU A 16 -3.75 -9.68 -4.38
CA LEU A 16 -3.18 -9.77 -3.02
C LEU A 16 -2.11 -10.86 -2.96
N GLY A 17 -2.33 -12.00 -3.62
CA GLY A 17 -1.31 -13.04 -3.77
C GLY A 17 -0.05 -12.54 -4.48
N VAL A 18 -0.21 -11.70 -5.51
CA VAL A 18 0.92 -11.04 -6.20
C VAL A 18 1.68 -10.11 -5.24
N LEU A 19 0.98 -9.26 -4.49
CA LEU A 19 1.58 -8.33 -3.54
C LEU A 19 2.29 -9.07 -2.39
N GLU A 20 1.71 -10.17 -1.89
CA GLU A 20 2.34 -11.00 -0.86
C GLU A 20 3.63 -11.65 -1.38
N ALA A 21 3.63 -12.16 -2.61
CA ALA A 21 4.82 -12.74 -3.22
C ALA A 21 5.94 -11.69 -3.38
N LEU A 22 5.61 -10.48 -3.86
CA LEU A 22 6.55 -9.37 -3.94
C LEU A 22 7.09 -8.94 -2.57
N TYR A 23 6.22 -8.88 -1.56
CA TYR A 23 6.61 -8.57 -0.19
C TYR A 23 7.61 -9.60 0.35
N ARG A 24 7.31 -10.89 0.18
CA ARG A 24 8.22 -11.98 0.57
C ARG A 24 9.53 -11.92 -0.19
N GLU A 25 9.48 -11.70 -1.50
CA GLU A 25 10.66 -11.63 -2.36
C GLU A 25 11.63 -10.55 -1.91
N VAL A 26 11.14 -9.33 -1.75
CA VAL A 26 11.99 -8.16 -1.49
C VAL A 26 12.34 -8.07 -0.01
N THR A 27 11.41 -8.39 0.89
CA THR A 27 11.60 -8.20 2.35
C THR A 27 12.37 -9.35 3.00
N LEU A 28 12.15 -10.61 2.58
CA LEU A 28 12.84 -11.75 3.19
C LEU A 28 14.28 -11.92 2.66
N LYS A 29 14.57 -11.54 1.40
CA LYS A 29 15.93 -11.61 0.86
C LYS A 29 16.87 -10.54 1.39
N HIS A 30 16.38 -9.35 1.72
CA HIS A 30 17.24 -8.20 2.02
C HIS A 30 17.47 -7.93 3.50
N GLU A 31 17.07 -8.84 4.41
CA GLU A 31 17.28 -8.69 5.87
C GLU A 31 16.94 -7.27 6.38
N LEU A 32 15.81 -6.69 5.92
CA LEU A 32 15.32 -5.34 6.27
C LEU A 32 16.06 -4.14 5.63
N ARG A 33 17.00 -4.33 4.70
CA ARG A 33 17.54 -3.27 3.83
C ARG A 33 16.84 -3.21 2.47
N VAL A 34 15.51 -3.24 2.50
CA VAL A 34 14.69 -3.05 1.29
C VAL A 34 14.87 -1.61 0.80
N SER A 35 15.40 -1.43 -0.41
CA SER A 35 15.34 -0.14 -1.09
C SER A 35 14.07 -0.05 -1.94
N PHE A 36 13.48 1.13 -2.02
CA PHE A 36 12.36 1.41 -2.93
C PHE A 36 12.68 0.98 -4.37
N GLU A 37 13.93 1.13 -4.79
CA GLU A 37 14.39 0.74 -6.13
C GLU A 37 14.32 -0.78 -6.37
N ASP A 38 14.60 -1.60 -5.36
CA ASP A 38 14.53 -3.07 -5.49
C ASP A 38 13.09 -3.52 -5.72
N MET A 39 12.15 -2.93 -4.98
CA MET A 39 10.73 -3.20 -5.15
C MET A 39 10.23 -2.76 -6.55
N MET A 40 10.66 -1.58 -7.01
CA MET A 40 10.32 -1.10 -8.36
C MET A 40 10.89 -1.99 -9.46
N ARG A 41 12.13 -2.49 -9.29
CA ARG A 41 12.76 -3.43 -10.23
C ARG A 41 11.98 -4.74 -10.34
N GLU A 42 11.57 -5.32 -9.21
CA GLU A 42 10.77 -6.55 -9.21
C GLU A 42 9.39 -6.37 -9.83
N ILE A 43 8.71 -5.25 -9.51
CA ILE A 43 7.40 -4.95 -10.10
C ILE A 43 7.54 -4.81 -11.62
N GLN A 44 8.56 -4.11 -12.12
CA GLN A 44 8.79 -3.97 -13.55
C GLN A 44 9.05 -5.33 -14.22
N ALA A 45 9.94 -6.15 -13.65
CA ALA A 45 10.24 -7.48 -14.16
C ALA A 45 9.00 -8.39 -14.20
N LEU A 46 8.09 -8.24 -13.24
CA LEU A 46 6.84 -8.97 -13.22
C LEU A 46 5.88 -8.49 -14.32
N VAL A 47 5.68 -7.18 -14.46
CA VAL A 47 4.79 -6.59 -15.47
C VAL A 47 5.28 -6.88 -16.90
N ASP A 48 6.59 -6.92 -17.11
CA ASP A 48 7.19 -7.23 -18.42
C ASP A 48 6.92 -8.68 -18.86
N GLN A 49 6.70 -9.60 -17.90
CA GLN A 49 6.36 -10.98 -18.19
C GLN A 49 4.85 -11.17 -18.45
N MET A 50 3.99 -10.26 -17.97
CA MET A 50 2.53 -10.32 -18.13
C MET A 50 2.09 -10.06 -19.57
N ASP A 51 1.12 -10.84 -20.03
CA ASP A 51 0.37 -10.53 -21.23
C ASP A 51 -0.53 -9.29 -21.05
N GLU A 52 -1.13 -8.83 -22.14
CA GLU A 52 -1.91 -7.59 -22.13
C GLU A 52 -3.21 -7.72 -21.31
N GLU A 53 -3.84 -8.89 -21.31
CA GLU A 53 -5.10 -9.12 -20.58
C GLU A 53 -4.87 -9.13 -19.07
N ASP A 54 -3.87 -9.87 -18.61
CA ASP A 54 -3.47 -9.93 -17.22
C ASP A 54 -2.98 -8.56 -16.74
N ARG A 55 -2.14 -7.89 -17.53
CA ARG A 55 -1.66 -6.54 -17.20
C ARG A 55 -2.81 -5.56 -17.01
N LYS A 56 -3.82 -5.60 -17.89
CA LYS A 56 -5.02 -4.77 -17.76
C LYS A 56 -5.82 -5.13 -16.51
N ARG A 57 -6.02 -6.42 -16.24
CA ARG A 57 -6.76 -6.91 -15.07
C ARG A 57 -6.11 -6.43 -13.76
N TYR A 58 -4.82 -6.70 -13.58
CA TYR A 58 -4.10 -6.30 -12.38
C TYR A 58 -3.98 -4.78 -12.23
N LEU A 59 -3.87 -4.03 -13.34
CA LEU A 59 -3.89 -2.57 -13.29
C LEU A 59 -5.23 -2.05 -12.75
N VAL A 60 -6.35 -2.56 -13.26
CA VAL A 60 -7.69 -2.18 -12.78
C VAL A 60 -7.85 -2.49 -11.29
N GLU A 61 -7.45 -3.70 -10.85
CA GLU A 61 -7.52 -4.10 -9.45
C GLU A 61 -6.63 -3.24 -8.54
N SER A 62 -5.42 -2.91 -9.00
CA SER A 62 -4.49 -2.08 -8.22
C SER A 62 -5.00 -0.65 -8.05
N LEU A 63 -5.60 -0.06 -9.08
CA LEU A 63 -6.20 1.26 -9.00
C LEU A 63 -7.41 1.27 -8.06
N PHE A 64 -8.20 0.20 -8.06
CA PHE A 64 -9.32 0.05 -7.13
C PHE A 64 -8.86 -0.06 -5.67
N LEU A 65 -7.86 -0.90 -5.37
CA LEU A 65 -7.29 -0.99 -4.02
C LEU A 65 -6.70 0.34 -3.56
N ASN A 66 -6.00 1.04 -4.46
CA ASN A 66 -5.42 2.35 -4.16
C ASN A 66 -6.50 3.42 -3.91
N SER A 67 -7.62 3.40 -4.63
CA SER A 67 -8.71 4.35 -4.38
C SER A 67 -9.35 4.12 -3.01
N VAL A 68 -9.61 2.86 -2.65
CA VAL A 68 -10.14 2.51 -1.32
C VAL A 68 -9.17 2.92 -0.21
N THR A 69 -7.88 2.68 -0.41
CA THR A 69 -6.84 3.08 0.56
C THR A 69 -6.80 4.60 0.74
N TYR A 70 -6.80 5.35 -0.38
CA TYR A 70 -6.79 6.80 -0.36
C TYR A 70 -8.02 7.39 0.34
N GLU A 71 -9.21 6.86 0.05
CA GLU A 71 -10.45 7.30 0.69
C GLU A 71 -10.38 7.08 2.21
N ASN A 72 -9.92 5.91 2.66
CA ASN A 72 -9.75 5.60 4.07
C ASN A 72 -8.76 6.55 4.76
N GLU A 73 -7.60 6.81 4.15
CA GLU A 73 -6.60 7.72 4.71
C GLU A 73 -7.12 9.16 4.81
N MET A 74 -7.87 9.62 3.81
CA MET A 74 -8.49 10.95 3.81
C MET A 74 -9.58 11.07 4.87
N LEU A 75 -10.40 10.03 5.05
CA LEU A 75 -11.41 9.97 6.11
C LEU A 75 -10.75 10.01 7.50
N ASP A 76 -9.68 9.24 7.71
CA ASP A 76 -8.91 9.24 8.95
C ASP A 76 -8.30 10.61 9.24
N ALA A 77 -7.71 11.25 8.22
CA ALA A 77 -7.15 12.59 8.34
C ALA A 77 -8.22 13.62 8.72
N TYR A 78 -9.42 13.50 8.12
CA TYR A 78 -10.56 14.37 8.44
C TYR A 78 -11.04 14.18 9.89
N MET A 79 -11.18 12.93 10.34
CA MET A 79 -11.56 12.60 11.72
C MET A 79 -10.55 13.11 12.74
N ARG A 80 -9.24 13.02 12.44
CA ARG A 80 -8.17 13.61 13.26
C ARG A 80 -8.31 15.13 13.38
N ARG A 81 -8.66 15.83 12.29
CA ARG A 81 -8.89 17.30 12.33
C ARG A 81 -10.10 17.66 13.19
N LEU A 82 -11.22 16.95 13.06
CA LEU A 82 -12.43 17.18 13.86
C LEU A 82 -12.20 16.94 15.36
N THR A 83 -11.46 15.88 15.70
CA THR A 83 -11.14 15.55 17.11
C THR A 83 -10.06 16.46 17.71
N ALA A 84 -9.09 16.92 16.91
CA ALA A 84 -8.11 17.94 17.33
C ALA A 84 -8.78 19.27 17.69
N GLY A 85 -9.83 19.66 16.96
CA GLY A 85 -10.66 20.84 17.28
C GLY A 85 -11.33 20.75 18.66
N LYS A 86 -11.81 19.57 19.07
CA LYS A 86 -12.45 19.35 20.38
C LYS A 86 -11.48 19.48 21.57
N LYS A 87 -10.20 19.10 21.43
CA LYS A 87 -9.20 19.25 22.50
C LYS A 87 -8.84 20.72 22.80
N LYS A 88 -8.84 21.59 21.78
CA LYS A 88 -8.46 23.01 21.93
C LYS A 88 -9.50 23.85 22.68
N GLY A 89 -10.76 23.42 22.75
CA GLY A 89 -11.84 24.10 23.48
C GLY A 89 -11.88 23.80 24.99
N ARG A 90 -11.35 22.66 25.43
CA ARG A 90 -11.50 22.19 26.82
C ARG A 90 -10.43 22.72 27.79
N GLY A 91 -9.30 23.20 27.27
CA GLY A 91 -8.21 23.78 28.08
C GLY A 91 -8.38 25.27 28.42
N ARG A 92 -9.33 25.97 27.80
CA ARG A 92 -9.48 27.44 27.94
C ARG A 92 -10.51 27.88 28.98
N ALA A 93 -11.23 26.95 29.60
CA ALA A 93 -12.28 27.23 30.58
C ALA A 93 -11.84 27.08 32.05
N ALA A 94 -10.61 26.60 32.33
CA ALA A 94 -10.15 26.28 33.68
C ALA A 94 -9.27 27.36 34.34
N GLY A 95 -9.32 28.61 33.87
CA GLY A 95 -8.41 29.67 34.31
C GLY A 95 -9.06 31.05 34.36
N ARG A 96 -10.17 31.20 35.09
CA ARG A 96 -10.63 32.52 35.54
C ARG A 96 -11.57 32.40 36.73
N SER A 97 -11.00 32.38 37.93
CA SER A 97 -11.67 32.76 39.16
C SER A 97 -10.75 33.76 39.85
N VAL A 98 -11.22 35.00 39.93
CA VAL A 98 -10.66 36.09 40.75
C VAL A 98 -11.34 36.03 42.09
#